data_AF-A0A524IQH6-F1
#
_entry.id   AF-A0A524IQH6-F1
#
_cell.length_a   1.000
_cell.length_b   1.000
_cell.length_c   1.000
_cell.angle_alpha   90.00
_cell.angle_beta   90.00
_cell.angle_gamma   90.00
#
_symmetry.space_group_name_H-M   'P 1'
#
loop_
_entity.id
_entity.type
_entity.pdbx_description
1 polymer ?
#
loop_
_entity_poly.entity_id
_entity_poly.type
_entity_poly.pdbx_seq_one_letter_code
_entity_poly.pdbx_strand_id
1 'polypeptide(L)' 'MSVNLSIKNVPDHLADRLRQRADAAHRSMQGELMAILEAALDLRPPLQPQDILDRLKTLGLRTQREAEDDIRRDRDGR' A
#
# COMPACT_ATOMS: atom_id res chain seq x y z
N MET A 1 -1.36 23.58 12.56
CA MET A 1 -1.20 23.58 14.04
C MET A 1 -0.77 22.18 14.43
N SER A 2 0.33 22.02 15.19
CA SER A 2 0.72 20.71 15.73
C SER A 2 -0.06 20.42 17.02
N VAL A 3 -0.59 19.21 17.14
CA VAL A 3 -1.28 18.73 18.34
C VAL A 3 -0.38 17.68 18.98
N ASN A 4 -0.07 17.84 20.27
CA ASN A 4 0.71 16.85 21.02
C ASN A 4 -0.25 15.83 21.65
N LEU A 5 -0.05 14.55 21.34
CA LEU A 5 -0.77 13.44 21.94
C LEU A 5 0.12 12.79 23.01
N SER A 6 -0.44 12.55 24.19
CA SER A 6 0.24 11.79 25.26
C SER A 6 -0.69 10.70 25.76
N ILE A 7 -0.20 9.46 25.74
CA ILE A 7 -0.92 8.29 26.22
C ILE A 7 -0.40 7.97 27.61
N LYS A 8 -1.28 8.01 28.62
CA LYS A 8 -0.93 7.67 30.00
C LYS A 8 -1.17 6.17 30.26
N ASN A 9 -0.43 5.61 31.20
CA ASN A 9 -0.58 4.23 31.66
C ASN A 9 -0.47 3.18 30.53
N VAL A 10 0.48 3.38 29.61
CA VAL A 10 0.80 2.37 28.59
C VAL A 10 1.41 1.16 29.30
N PRO A 11 0.84 -0.04 29.16
CA PRO A 11 1.45 -1.25 29.70
C PRO A 11 2.85 -1.49 29.13
N ASP A 12 3.81 -1.87 29.97
CA ASP A 12 5.22 -2.04 29.57
C ASP A 12 5.38 -2.98 28.38
N HIS A 13 4.65 -4.10 28.37
CA HIS A 13 4.68 -5.06 27.28
C HIS A 13 4.26 -4.46 25.92
N LEU A 14 3.35 -3.46 25.91
CA LEU A 14 2.98 -2.77 24.67
C LEU A 14 4.04 -1.75 24.26
N ALA A 15 4.61 -1.03 25.21
CA ALA A 15 5.70 -0.09 24.94
C ALA A 15 6.93 -0.81 24.35
N ASP A 16 7.26 -1.99 24.88
CA ASP A 16 8.38 -2.79 24.39
C ASP A 16 8.14 -3.36 22.99
N ARG A 17 6.93 -3.88 22.72
CA ARG A 17 6.55 -4.31 21.37
C ARG A 17 6.60 -3.17 20.37
N LEU A 18 6.15 -1.97 20.77
CA LEU A 18 6.22 -0.79 19.91
C LEU A 18 7.67 -0.38 19.64
N ARG A 19 8.55 -0.45 20.65
CA ARG A 19 9.99 -0.18 20.50
C ARG A 19 10.65 -1.15 19.53
N GLN A 20 10.45 -2.45 19.71
CA GLN A 20 10.99 -3.49 18.82
C GLN A 20 10.53 -3.29 17.37
N ARG A 21 9.25 -2.92 17.19
CA ARG A 21 8.69 -2.65 15.87
C ARG A 21 9.30 -1.40 15.24
N ALA A 22 9.52 -0.35 16.02
CA ALA A 22 10.18 0.87 15.57
C ALA A 22 11.64 0.61 15.15
N ASP A 23 12.38 -0.18 15.94
CA ASP A 23 13.76 -0.58 15.64
C ASP A 23 13.84 -1.39 14.33
N ALA A 24 12.92 -2.35 14.15
CA ALA A 24 12.83 -3.15 12.92
C ALA A 24 12.43 -2.32 11.69
N ALA A 25 11.62 -1.27 11.89
CA ALA A 25 11.24 -0.33 10.83
C ALA A 25 12.28 0.77 10.60
N HIS A 26 13.38 0.79 11.37
CA HIS A 26 14.40 1.84 11.38
C HIS A 26 13.81 3.25 11.60
N ARG A 27 12.83 3.36 12.50
CA ARG A 27 12.12 4.61 12.82
C ARG A 27 12.21 4.90 14.31
N SER A 28 12.03 6.17 14.69
CA SER A 28 11.84 6.53 16.10
C SER A 28 10.51 5.98 16.61
N MET A 29 10.38 5.81 17.92
CA MET A 29 9.13 5.37 18.55
C MET A 29 7.93 6.29 18.20
N GLN A 30 8.16 7.60 18.16
CA GLN A 30 7.15 8.57 17.72
C GLN A 30 6.79 8.38 16.24
N GLY A 31 7.79 8.15 15.38
CA GLY A 31 7.57 7.90 13.95
C GLY A 31 6.78 6.62 13.70
N GLU A 32 7.05 5.57 14.46
CA GLU A 32 6.30 4.32 14.35
C GLU A 32 4.85 4.48 14.84
N LEU A 33 4.65 5.20 15.95
CA LEU A 33 3.30 5.52 16.42
C LEU A 33 2.52 6.33 15.37
N MET A 34 3.17 7.30 14.72
CA MET A 34 2.54 8.07 13.65
C MET A 34 2.17 7.18 12.46
N ALA A 35 3.07 6.30 12.02
CA ALA A 35 2.78 5.38 10.92
C ALA A 35 1.61 4.43 11.21
N ILE A 36 1.47 3.96 12.45
CA ILE A 36 0.33 3.15 12.88
C ILE A 36 -0.96 3.97 12.85
N LEU A 37 -0.94 5.20 13.36
CA LEU A 37 -2.09 6.09 13.36
C LEU A 37 -2.52 6.45 11.93
N GLU A 38 -1.57 6.78 11.06
CA GLU A 38 -1.82 7.01 9.64
C GLU A 38 -2.47 5.78 9.02
N ALA A 39 -1.91 4.58 9.18
CA ALA A 39 -2.49 3.36 8.61
C ALA A 39 -3.89 3.03 9.17
N ALA A 40 -4.14 3.32 10.45
CA ALA A 40 -5.42 3.06 11.09
C ALA A 40 -6.51 4.09 10.71
N LEU A 41 -6.11 5.34 10.45
CA LEU A 41 -7.00 6.44 10.11
C LEU A 41 -7.13 6.67 8.59
N ASP A 42 -6.17 6.17 7.80
CA ASP A 42 -6.26 6.08 6.34
C ASP A 42 -7.27 4.97 6.02
N LEU A 43 -8.54 5.27 6.31
CA LEU A 43 -9.76 4.57 5.91
C LEU A 43 -9.91 4.65 4.38
N ARG A 44 -8.85 4.37 3.62
CA ARG A 44 -9.03 4.07 2.21
C ARG A 44 -9.89 2.82 2.17
N PRO A 45 -11.08 2.88 1.53
CA PRO A 45 -11.78 1.66 1.24
C PRO A 45 -10.78 0.73 0.55
N PRO A 46 -10.69 -0.55 0.93
CA PRO A 46 -9.85 -1.49 0.21
C PRO A 46 -10.21 -1.34 -1.27
N LEU A 47 -9.20 -1.07 -2.10
CA LEU A 47 -9.40 -0.94 -3.54
C LEU A 47 -10.18 -2.17 -3.99
N GLN A 48 -11.41 -1.97 -4.44
CA GLN A 48 -12.17 -3.08 -4.96
C GLN A 48 -11.49 -3.54 -6.24
N PRO A 49 -11.51 -4.84 -6.56
CA PRO A 49 -11.00 -5.33 -7.84
C PRO A 49 -11.55 -4.54 -9.04
N GLN A 50 -12.78 -4.03 -8.91
CA GLN A 50 -13.43 -3.17 -9.89
C GLN A 50 -12.75 -1.81 -10.05
N ASP A 51 -12.36 -1.15 -8.95
CA ASP A 51 -11.67 0.14 -8.97
C ASP A 51 -10.32 0.04 -9.70
N ILE A 52 -9.62 -1.08 -9.52
CA ILE A 52 -8.36 -1.37 -10.22
C ILE A 52 -8.63 -1.57 -11.71
N LEU A 53 -9.65 -2.36 -12.06
CA LEU A 53 -10.00 -2.62 -13.46
C LEU A 53 -10.36 -1.32 -14.21
N ASP A 54 -11.12 -0.43 -13.58
CA ASP A 54 -11.53 0.84 -14.21
C ASP A 54 -10.35 1.82 -14.33
N ARG A 55 -9.41 1.80 -13.37
CA ARG A 55 -8.12 2.50 -13.48
C ARG A 55 -7.29 1.97 -14.66
N LEU A 56 -7.22 0.66 -14.87
CA LEU A 56 -6.47 0.07 -15.97
C LEU A 56 -7.07 0.43 -17.34
N LYS A 57 -8.40 0.44 -17.44
CA LYS A 57 -9.11 0.87 -18.66
C LYS A 57 -8.82 2.33 -19.01
N THR A 58 -8.83 3.23 -18.03
CA THR A 58 -8.53 4.66 -18.25
C THR A 58 -7.08 4.91 -18.67
N LEU A 59 -6.14 4.07 -18.22
CA LEU A 59 -4.75 4.09 -18.68
C LEU A 59 -4.57 3.56 -20.11
N GLY A 60 -5.64 3.06 -20.74
CA GLY A 60 -5.61 2.53 -22.10
C GLY A 60 -4.80 1.23 -22.22
N LEU A 61 -4.49 0.57 -21.11
CA LEU A 61 -3.76 -0.69 -21.10
C LEU A 61 -4.66 -1.79 -21.65
N ARG A 62 -4.29 -2.33 -22.80
CA ARG A 62 -4.98 -3.45 -23.44
C ARG A 62 -4.30 -4.75 -23.05
N THR A 63 -5.08 -5.77 -22.69
CA THR A 63 -4.54 -7.10 -22.40
C THR A 63 -4.02 -7.77 -23.68
N GLN A 64 -2.83 -8.37 -23.55
CA GLN A 64 -2.06 -9.37 -24.34
C GLN A 64 -2.40 -9.79 -25.79
N ARG A 65 -3.55 -9.46 -26.38
CA ARG A 65 -3.89 -9.89 -27.76
C ARG A 65 -3.00 -9.28 -28.84
N GLU A 66 -2.27 -8.20 -28.55
CA GLU A 66 -1.23 -7.69 -29.46
C GLU A 66 -0.15 -8.74 -29.74
N ALA A 67 0.26 -9.51 -28.72
CA ALA A 67 1.25 -10.57 -28.91
C ALA A 67 0.70 -11.72 -29.78
N GLU A 68 -0.58 -12.09 -29.63
CA GLU A 68 -1.19 -13.10 -30.50
C GLU A 68 -1.29 -12.65 -31.95
N ASP A 69 -1.66 -11.38 -32.18
CA ASP A 69 -1.79 -10.82 -33.52
C ASP A 69 -0.43 -10.61 -34.19
N ASP A 70 0.61 -10.28 -33.42
CA ASP A 70 2.00 -10.23 -33.90
C ASP A 70 2.50 -11.63 -34.27
N ILE A 71 2.27 -12.65 -33.44
CA ILE A 71 2.63 -14.04 -33.73
C ILE A 71 1.90 -14.56 -34.98
N ARG A 72 0.62 -14.24 -35.16
CA ARG A 72 -0.13 -14.62 -36.37
C ARG A 72 0.41 -13.91 -37.61
N ARG A 73 0.74 -12.62 -37.53
CA ARG A 73 1.37 -11.88 -38.63
C ARG A 73 2.70 -12.50 -39.06
N ASP A 74 3.55 -12.83 -38.09
CA ASP A 74 4.85 -13.48 -38.36
C ASP A 74 4.70 -14.88 -38.96
N ARG A 75 3.66 -15.62 -38.57
CA ARG A 75 3.36 -16.95 -39.11
C ARG A 75 2.79 -16.88 -40.54
N ASP A 76 1.82 -16.00 -40.78
CA ASP A 76 1.05 -15.94 -42.03
C ASP A 76 1.76 -15.14 -43.13
N GLY A 77 2.85 -14.44 -42.80
CA GLY A 77 3.72 -13.71 -43.73
C GLY A 77 4.88 -14.52 -44.35
N ARG A 78 4.93 -15.84 -44.13
CA ARG A 78 5.90 -16.77 -44.74
C ARG A 78 5.25 -17.61 -45.84
#